data_AF-A0A4Y8ZP63-F1
#
_entry.id   AF-A0A4Y8ZP63-F1
#
_cell.length_a   1.000
_cell.length_b   1.000
_cell.length_c   1.000
_cell.angle_alpha   90.00
_cell.angle_beta   90.00
_cell.angle_gamma   90.00
#
_symmetry.space_group_name_H-M   'P 1'
#
loop_
_entity.id
_entity.type
_entity.pdbx_description
1 polymer ?
#
loop_
_entity_poly.entity_id
_entity_poly.type
_entity_poly.pdbx_seq_one_letter_code
_entity_poly.pdbx_strand_id
1 'polypeptide(L)'
;MNLLHLLPLLLLQAADPPRTVNDGVLGTTEEFATKGPARVCVGNTMVEVLPGETAYLDYLGIHWGAVRIVGPHGKFVVKEGDSWAPLKRPDLFQDESGRTFARTRRDGEPAYLLFAATEFSDGEEVPRVWISGEALKKGRASSILERVRTRQKEATGCDRAFNYGWDMLFGEESIEK
;
A
#
# COMPACT_ATOMS: atom_id res chain seq x y z
N MET A 1 30.96 38.95 11.80
CA MET A 1 29.88 38.44 10.91
C MET A 1 30.19 36.99 10.60
N ASN A 2 29.55 36.04 11.29
CA ASN A 2 29.61 34.62 10.93
C ASN A 2 28.17 34.13 10.81
N LEU A 3 27.74 33.93 9.56
CA LEU A 3 26.48 33.29 9.21
C LEU A 3 26.65 31.78 9.51
N LEU A 4 26.16 31.32 10.65
CA LEU A 4 25.98 29.89 10.87
C LEU A 4 24.82 29.43 9.97
N HIS A 5 25.14 28.66 8.94
CA HIS A 5 24.17 27.88 8.18
C HIS A 5 23.54 26.81 9.08
N LEU A 6 22.30 27.06 9.52
CA LEU A 6 21.41 26.02 10.02
C LEU A 6 21.01 25.13 8.83
N LEU A 7 21.76 24.05 8.60
CA LEU A 7 21.27 22.91 7.83
C LEU A 7 20.17 22.23 8.67
N PRO A 8 18.93 22.09 8.17
CA PRO A 8 17.99 21.18 8.79
C PRO A 8 18.48 19.76 8.50
N LEU A 9 18.99 19.06 9.51
CA LEU A 9 19.03 17.61 9.50
C LEU A 9 17.58 17.12 9.43
N LEU A 10 17.09 16.90 8.20
CA LEU A 10 15.99 15.99 7.97
C LEU A 10 16.47 14.62 8.46
N LEU A 11 16.08 14.27 9.69
CA LEU A 11 16.15 12.91 10.20
C LEU A 11 15.33 12.05 9.23
N LEU A 12 16.01 11.43 8.26
CA LEU A 12 15.50 10.22 7.64
C LEU A 12 15.37 9.23 8.79
N GLN A 13 14.16 9.07 9.33
CA GLN A 13 13.84 7.86 10.06
C GLN A 13 14.14 6.71 9.09
N ALA A 14 15.18 5.93 9.41
CA ALA A 14 15.47 4.70 8.71
C ALA A 14 14.17 3.90 8.69
N ALA A 15 13.64 3.70 7.49
CA ALA A 15 12.43 2.94 7.31
C ALA A 15 12.70 1.50 7.76
N ASP A 16 11.81 0.94 8.58
CA ASP A 16 11.92 -0.46 9.01
C ASP A 16 12.03 -1.38 7.79
N PRO A 17 12.93 -2.38 7.82
CA PRO A 17 13.12 -3.29 6.70
C PRO A 17 11.86 -4.15 6.47
N PRO A 18 11.56 -4.51 5.21
CA PRO A 18 10.42 -5.36 4.90
C PRO A 18 10.56 -6.74 5.54
N ARG A 19 9.43 -7.25 6.04
CA ARG A 19 9.37 -8.52 6.77
C ARG A 19 8.42 -9.52 6.13
N THR A 20 8.67 -10.80 6.41
CA THR A 20 7.73 -11.90 6.12
C THR A 20 6.82 -12.22 7.30
N VAL A 21 5.86 -13.13 7.07
CA VAL A 21 4.97 -13.71 8.07
C VAL A 21 5.69 -14.35 9.28
N ASN A 22 6.95 -14.75 9.12
CA ASN A 22 7.77 -15.35 10.19
C ASN A 22 8.84 -14.38 10.73
N ASP A 23 8.62 -13.07 10.60
CA ASP A 23 9.59 -12.01 10.95
C ASP A 23 10.94 -12.12 10.21
N GLY A 24 10.99 -12.89 9.13
CA GLY A 24 12.15 -12.97 8.26
C GLY A 24 12.35 -11.63 7.55
N VAL A 25 13.52 -11.03 7.72
CA VAL A 25 13.90 -9.82 6.99
C VAL A 25 14.14 -10.20 5.53
N LEU A 26 13.36 -9.63 4.62
CA LEU A 26 13.46 -9.93 3.17
C LEU A 26 14.68 -9.28 2.52
N GLY A 27 15.19 -8.22 3.14
CA GLY A 27 16.33 -7.43 2.69
C GLY A 27 16.28 -6.04 3.31
N THR A 28 17.00 -5.11 2.70
CA THR A 28 17.01 -3.70 3.11
C THR A 28 15.82 -2.96 2.52
N THR A 29 15.40 -1.89 3.18
CA THR A 29 14.30 -1.04 2.70
C THR A 29 14.64 -0.43 1.33
N GLU A 30 15.91 -0.13 1.10
CA GLU A 30 16.44 0.45 -0.13
C GLU A 30 16.35 -0.51 -1.32
N GLU A 31 16.53 -1.82 -1.12
CA GLU A 31 16.41 -2.84 -2.18
C GLU A 31 14.99 -2.98 -2.74
N PHE A 32 14.00 -2.60 -1.92
CA PHE A 32 12.58 -2.65 -2.27
C PHE A 32 11.96 -1.27 -2.39
N ALA A 33 12.79 -0.24 -2.60
CA ALA A 33 12.35 1.12 -2.82
C ALA A 33 12.05 1.37 -4.31
N THR A 34 10.89 1.93 -4.62
CA THR A 34 10.50 2.39 -5.96
C THR A 34 10.20 3.88 -5.91
N LYS A 35 11.04 4.69 -6.56
CA LYS A 35 10.88 6.15 -6.61
C LYS A 35 9.86 6.53 -7.68
N GLY A 36 8.97 7.46 -7.35
CA GLY A 36 8.01 8.00 -8.32
C GLY A 36 8.65 8.97 -9.33
N PRO A 37 8.03 9.20 -10.50
CA PRO A 37 6.76 8.62 -10.95
C PRO A 37 6.89 7.13 -11.32
N ALA A 38 6.03 6.28 -10.76
CA ALA A 38 6.03 4.85 -10.99
C ALA A 38 4.68 4.23 -10.64
N ARG A 39 4.48 2.96 -11.00
CA ARG A 39 3.36 2.11 -10.60
C ARG A 39 3.90 0.91 -9.85
N VAL A 40 3.39 0.69 -8.65
CA VAL A 40 3.75 -0.46 -7.82
C VAL A 40 2.53 -1.37 -7.66
N CYS A 41 2.73 -2.65 -7.89
CA CYS A 41 1.71 -3.67 -7.72
C CYS A 41 1.96 -4.45 -6.42
N VAL A 42 0.89 -4.71 -5.68
CA VAL A 42 0.84 -5.72 -4.63
C VAL A 42 -0.31 -6.63 -4.99
N GLY A 43 -0.06 -7.88 -5.35
CA GLY A 43 -1.09 -8.79 -5.86
C GLY A 43 -1.91 -8.19 -7.01
N ASN A 44 -3.23 -8.05 -6.80
CA ASN A 44 -4.15 -7.49 -7.80
C ASN A 44 -4.32 -5.96 -7.69
N THR A 45 -3.63 -5.32 -6.75
CA THR A 45 -3.72 -3.88 -6.47
C THR A 45 -2.54 -3.13 -7.05
N MET A 46 -2.82 -2.16 -7.91
CA MET A 46 -1.88 -1.16 -8.39
C MET A 46 -1.99 0.11 -7.54
N VAL A 47 -0.85 0.71 -7.22
CA VAL A 47 -0.73 2.04 -6.63
C VAL A 47 0.14 2.92 -7.52
N GLU A 48 -0.41 4.05 -7.96
CA GLU A 48 0.39 5.09 -8.61
C GLU A 48 1.24 5.80 -7.57
N VAL A 49 2.56 5.89 -7.77
CA VAL A 49 3.54 6.59 -6.93
C VAL A 49 3.90 7.90 -7.62
N LEU A 50 3.63 9.04 -6.98
CA LEU A 50 3.78 10.36 -7.60
C LEU A 50 5.24 10.85 -7.55
N PRO A 51 5.60 11.85 -8.38
CA PRO A 51 6.88 12.53 -8.25
C PRO A 51 7.14 13.04 -6.82
N GLY A 52 8.33 12.75 -6.29
CA GLY A 52 8.70 13.11 -4.91
C GLY A 52 8.22 12.12 -3.84
N GLU A 53 7.54 11.04 -4.24
CA GLU A 53 7.20 9.93 -3.37
C GLU A 53 8.12 8.72 -3.59
N THR A 54 8.20 7.85 -2.60
CA THR A 54 8.86 6.55 -2.70
C THR A 54 7.98 5.49 -2.08
N ALA A 55 7.73 4.41 -2.83
CA ALA A 55 7.10 3.22 -2.33
C ALA A 55 8.15 2.27 -1.77
N TYR A 56 7.82 1.61 -0.67
CA TYR A 56 8.63 0.59 -0.02
C TYR A 56 7.76 -0.63 0.20
N LEU A 57 8.34 -1.82 0.01
CA LEU A 57 7.74 -3.04 0.54
C LEU A 57 7.67 -2.92 2.07
N ASP A 58 6.49 -3.17 2.62
CA ASP A 58 6.24 -3.13 4.07
C ASP A 58 6.17 -4.56 4.62
N TYR A 59 5.45 -5.44 3.90
CA TYR A 59 5.24 -6.82 4.32
C TYR A 59 4.86 -7.73 3.15
N LEU A 60 5.31 -9.00 3.19
CA LEU A 60 4.80 -10.09 2.34
C LEU A 60 4.51 -11.34 3.17
N GLY A 61 3.28 -11.84 3.06
CA GLY A 61 2.86 -13.09 3.70
C GLY A 61 2.09 -14.00 2.75
N ILE A 62 1.40 -14.97 3.34
CA ILE A 62 0.61 -15.95 2.58
C ILE A 62 -0.72 -15.33 2.11
N HIS A 63 -1.39 -14.59 3.00
CA HIS A 63 -2.76 -14.11 2.78
C HIS A 63 -2.87 -12.61 2.52
N TRP A 64 -1.75 -11.89 2.62
CA TRP A 64 -1.72 -10.45 2.37
C TRP A 64 -0.31 -9.94 2.10
N GLY A 65 -0.25 -8.82 1.40
CA GLY A 65 0.95 -8.04 1.14
C GLY A 65 0.70 -6.56 1.39
N ALA A 66 1.76 -5.79 1.59
CA ALA A 66 1.64 -4.36 1.82
C ALA A 66 2.81 -3.56 1.26
N VAL A 67 2.48 -2.37 0.77
CA VAL A 67 3.43 -1.32 0.41
C VAL A 67 3.13 -0.06 1.19
N ARG A 68 4.19 0.61 1.62
CA ARG A 68 4.16 1.91 2.26
C ARG A 68 4.68 2.96 1.30
N ILE A 69 3.92 4.01 1.10
CA ILE A 69 4.30 5.16 0.28
C ILE A 69 4.65 6.30 1.22
N VAL A 70 5.82 6.90 1.01
CA VAL A 70 6.31 8.06 1.76
C VAL A 70 6.51 9.23 0.81
N GLY A 71 6.06 10.42 1.20
CA GLY A 71 6.24 11.63 0.41
C GLY A 71 6.18 12.90 1.25
N PRO A 72 6.17 14.08 0.60
CA PRO A 72 6.17 15.38 1.27
C PRO A 72 4.94 15.65 2.13
N HIS A 73 3.89 14.83 2.01
CA HIS A 73 2.62 15.00 2.73
C HIS A 73 2.38 13.90 3.78
N GLY A 74 3.44 13.18 4.15
CA GLY A 74 3.39 12.07 5.10
C GLY A 74 3.41 10.72 4.40
N LYS A 75 3.07 9.67 5.15
CA LYS A 75 3.01 8.29 4.69
C LYS A 75 1.58 7.76 4.62
N PHE A 76 1.38 6.79 3.75
CA PHE A 76 0.23 5.90 3.78
C PHE A 76 0.65 4.49 3.38
N VAL A 77 -0.14 3.51 3.78
CA VAL A 77 0.08 2.10 3.52
C VAL A 77 -1.12 1.54 2.78
N VAL A 78 -0.83 0.78 1.73
CA VAL A 78 -1.82 0.00 0.99
C VAL A 78 -1.55 -1.48 1.30
N LYS A 79 -2.56 -2.15 1.86
CA LYS A 79 -2.51 -3.58 2.19
C LYS A 79 -3.58 -4.31 1.42
N GLU A 80 -3.19 -5.24 0.56
CA GLU A 80 -4.12 -6.18 -0.08
C GLU A 80 -4.10 -7.49 0.67
N GLY A 81 -5.27 -8.11 0.85
CA GLY A 81 -5.36 -9.50 1.32
C GLY A 81 -6.48 -10.26 0.64
N ASP A 82 -6.51 -11.57 0.86
CA ASP A 82 -7.48 -12.49 0.26
C ASP A 82 -8.94 -12.06 0.55
N SER A 83 -9.21 -11.76 1.81
CA SER A 83 -10.40 -11.06 2.25
C SER A 83 -10.20 -10.61 3.68
N TRP A 84 -10.65 -9.41 4.01
CA TRP A 84 -10.63 -8.92 5.39
C TRP A 84 -11.95 -9.21 6.08
N ALA A 85 -11.89 -9.37 7.41
CA ALA A 85 -13.11 -9.45 8.19
C ALA A 85 -13.97 -8.18 7.95
N PRO A 86 -15.29 -8.32 7.73
CA PRO A 86 -16.16 -7.17 7.52
C PRO A 86 -16.21 -6.30 8.77
N LEU A 87 -16.35 -4.99 8.57
CA LEU A 87 -16.55 -4.06 9.68
C LEU A 87 -17.96 -4.22 10.25
N LYS A 88 -18.09 -4.20 11.58
CA LYS A 88 -19.41 -4.36 12.25
C LYS A 88 -20.40 -3.24 11.91
N ARG A 89 -19.92 -2.03 11.64
CA ARG A 89 -20.70 -0.82 11.32
C ARG A 89 -19.91 0.11 10.39
N PRO A 90 -19.76 -0.23 9.10
CA PRO A 90 -18.96 0.58 8.18
C PRO A 90 -19.67 1.89 7.82
N ASP A 91 -18.92 3.00 7.78
CA ASP A 91 -19.34 4.23 7.12
C ASP A 91 -19.05 4.08 5.62
N LEU A 92 -20.04 3.57 4.88
CA LEU A 92 -19.90 3.24 3.45
C LEU A 92 -20.13 4.46 2.57
N PHE A 93 -19.31 4.59 1.53
CA PHE A 93 -19.50 5.55 0.45
C PHE A 93 -18.98 5.00 -0.87
N GLN A 94 -19.46 5.55 -1.98
CA GLN A 94 -18.91 5.31 -3.30
C GLN A 94 -18.12 6.53 -3.76
N ASP A 95 -17.03 6.30 -4.47
CA ASP A 95 -16.29 7.36 -5.15
C ASP A 95 -16.90 7.68 -6.53
N GLU A 96 -16.30 8.63 -7.24
CA GLU A 96 -16.76 9.06 -8.58
C GLU A 96 -16.68 7.94 -9.63
N SER A 97 -15.86 6.91 -9.39
CA SER A 97 -15.76 5.74 -10.25
C SER A 97 -16.73 4.62 -9.86
N GLY A 98 -17.60 4.86 -8.86
CA GLY A 98 -18.58 3.89 -8.37
C GLY A 98 -17.99 2.82 -7.42
N ARG A 99 -16.73 2.95 -7.01
CA ARG A 99 -16.07 1.95 -6.15
C ARG A 99 -16.51 2.11 -4.71
N THR A 100 -16.79 0.99 -4.05
CA THR A 100 -17.31 0.99 -2.67
C THR A 100 -16.17 1.03 -1.65
N PHE A 101 -16.22 1.99 -0.73
CA PHE A 101 -15.28 2.12 0.39
C PHE A 101 -16.01 2.15 1.72
N ALA A 102 -15.41 1.57 2.76
CA ALA A 102 -15.75 1.88 4.15
C ALA A 102 -14.70 2.80 4.77
N ARG A 103 -15.14 3.88 5.41
CA ARG A 103 -14.29 4.77 6.20
C ARG A 103 -14.22 4.30 7.66
N THR A 104 -13.03 4.35 8.24
CA THR A 104 -12.80 4.02 9.65
C THR A 104 -11.52 4.69 10.18
N ARG A 105 -11.08 4.28 11.37
CA ARG A 105 -9.74 4.57 11.91
C ARG A 105 -9.02 3.28 12.27
N ARG A 106 -7.70 3.26 12.06
CA ARG A 106 -6.79 2.21 12.54
C ARG A 106 -5.63 2.89 13.24
N ASP A 107 -5.32 2.45 14.45
CA ASP A 107 -4.22 3.00 15.26
C ASP A 107 -4.28 4.53 15.44
N GLY A 108 -5.50 5.08 15.52
CA GLY A 108 -5.76 6.51 15.65
C GLY A 108 -5.73 7.30 14.33
N GLU A 109 -5.30 6.69 13.23
CA GLU A 109 -5.17 7.33 11.91
C GLU A 109 -6.37 7.03 11.00
N PRO A 110 -6.70 7.90 10.02
CA PRO A 110 -7.71 7.61 9.02
C PRO A 110 -7.39 6.34 8.25
N ALA A 111 -8.41 5.54 7.98
CA ALA A 111 -8.30 4.33 7.19
C ALA A 111 -9.54 4.12 6.31
N TYR A 112 -9.33 3.49 5.15
CA TYR A 112 -10.34 3.16 4.18
C TYR A 112 -10.19 1.70 3.78
N LEU A 113 -11.31 0.99 3.66
CA LEU A 113 -11.38 -0.37 3.16
C LEU A 113 -12.10 -0.35 1.81
N LEU A 114 -11.38 -0.63 0.74
CA LEU A 114 -11.93 -0.82 -0.59
C LEU A 114 -12.52 -2.22 -0.70
N PHE A 115 -13.76 -2.27 -1.20
CA PHE A 115 -14.42 -3.49 -1.61
C PHE A 115 -14.14 -3.70 -3.10
N ALA A 116 -13.74 -4.90 -3.47
CA ALA A 116 -13.42 -5.23 -4.85
C ALA A 116 -13.74 -6.71 -5.13
N ALA A 117 -14.16 -6.98 -6.35
CA ALA A 117 -14.27 -8.36 -6.84
C ALA A 117 -12.89 -8.95 -7.13
N THR A 118 -12.81 -10.26 -7.01
CA THR A 118 -11.63 -11.09 -7.25
C THR A 118 -11.98 -12.15 -8.28
N GLU A 119 -10.98 -12.83 -8.84
CA GLU A 119 -11.24 -14.01 -9.66
C GLU A 119 -11.97 -15.14 -8.90
N PHE A 120 -11.93 -15.12 -7.56
CA PHE A 120 -12.53 -16.12 -6.68
C PHE A 120 -13.89 -15.72 -6.09
N SER A 121 -14.39 -14.51 -6.36
CA SER A 121 -15.60 -13.98 -5.71
C SER A 121 -16.84 -13.95 -6.61
N ASP A 122 -16.82 -14.60 -7.78
CA ASP A 122 -17.95 -14.66 -8.72
C ASP A 122 -18.61 -13.29 -9.01
N GLY A 123 -17.81 -12.22 -8.98
CA GLY A 123 -18.27 -10.84 -9.18
C GLY A 123 -18.79 -10.13 -7.93
N GLU A 124 -18.88 -10.81 -6.79
CA GLU A 124 -19.19 -10.19 -5.49
C GLU A 124 -18.02 -9.32 -5.01
N GLU A 125 -18.32 -8.08 -4.60
CA GLU A 125 -17.32 -7.20 -3.99
C GLU A 125 -17.09 -7.58 -2.53
N VAL A 126 -15.87 -8.01 -2.21
CA VAL A 126 -15.46 -8.35 -0.85
C VAL A 126 -14.46 -7.31 -0.32
N PRO A 127 -14.35 -7.13 1.00
CA PRO A 127 -13.35 -6.23 1.59
C PRO A 127 -11.92 -6.70 1.27
N ARG A 128 -11.17 -5.95 0.45
CA ARG A 128 -9.88 -6.40 -0.11
C ARG A 128 -8.69 -5.53 0.24
N VAL A 129 -8.83 -4.21 0.15
CA VAL A 129 -7.67 -3.31 0.25
C VAL A 129 -7.83 -2.32 1.39
N TRP A 130 -6.94 -2.39 2.36
CA TRP A 130 -6.78 -1.36 3.38
C TRP A 130 -5.87 -0.24 2.88
N ILE A 131 -6.32 0.99 3.02
CA ILE A 131 -5.55 2.21 2.75
C ILE A 131 -5.57 3.03 4.03
N SER A 132 -4.41 3.23 4.65
CA SER A 132 -4.33 3.86 5.99
C SER A 132 -3.08 4.72 6.14
N GLY A 133 -3.13 5.71 7.03
CA GLY A 133 -1.97 6.55 7.36
C GLY A 133 -2.29 8.04 7.42
N GLU A 134 -1.35 8.80 7.96
CA GLU A 134 -1.53 10.23 8.22
C GLU A 134 -1.67 11.07 6.96
N ALA A 135 -1.15 10.61 5.81
CA ALA A 135 -1.30 11.30 4.54
C ALA A 135 -2.77 11.40 4.08
N LEU A 136 -3.67 10.61 4.66
CA LEU A 136 -5.12 10.63 4.41
C LEU A 136 -5.86 11.76 5.15
N LYS A 137 -5.16 12.56 5.96
CA LYS A 137 -5.77 13.69 6.69
C LYS A 137 -6.34 14.74 5.72
N LYS A 138 -7.29 15.53 6.24
CA LYS A 138 -8.22 16.45 5.55
C LYS A 138 -7.71 17.00 4.21
N GLY A 139 -8.44 16.68 3.13
CA GLY A 139 -8.25 17.23 1.77
C GLY A 139 -7.42 16.35 0.82
N ARG A 140 -6.78 15.29 1.32
CA ARG A 140 -5.87 14.44 0.53
C ARG A 140 -6.41 13.04 0.26
N ALA A 141 -7.38 12.59 1.06
CA ALA A 141 -7.93 11.23 0.96
C ALA A 141 -8.39 10.90 -0.47
N SER A 142 -9.24 11.71 -1.09
CA SER A 142 -9.75 11.45 -2.45
C SER A 142 -8.61 11.24 -3.46
N SER A 143 -7.64 12.15 -3.50
CA SER A 143 -6.48 12.03 -4.40
C SER A 143 -5.63 10.77 -4.15
N ILE A 144 -5.57 10.26 -2.92
CA ILE A 144 -4.87 9.01 -2.60
C ILE A 144 -5.71 7.79 -3.02
N LEU A 145 -7.02 7.81 -2.75
CA LEU A 145 -7.92 6.71 -3.10
C LEU A 145 -8.04 6.53 -4.63
N GLU A 146 -7.98 7.61 -5.40
CA GLU A 146 -7.97 7.58 -6.88
C GLU A 146 -6.76 6.86 -7.47
N ARG A 147 -5.63 6.88 -6.75
CA ARG A 147 -4.36 6.26 -7.18
C ARG A 147 -4.27 4.77 -6.92
N VAL A 148 -5.14 4.22 -6.06
CA VAL A 148 -5.16 2.81 -5.71
C VAL A 148 -6.22 2.12 -6.55
N ARG A 149 -5.84 1.17 -7.41
CA ARG A 149 -6.75 0.49 -8.33
C ARG A 149 -6.62 -1.02 -8.15
N THR A 150 -7.74 -1.73 -8.14
CA THR A 150 -7.77 -3.20 -8.15
C THR A 150 -8.11 -3.71 -9.54
N ARG A 151 -7.64 -4.91 -9.88
CA ARG A 151 -8.05 -5.66 -11.06
C ARG A 151 -8.54 -7.05 -10.64
N GLN A 152 -9.35 -7.70 -11.47
CA GLN A 152 -9.79 -9.08 -11.19
C GLN A 152 -8.66 -10.10 -11.36
N LYS A 153 -7.71 -9.81 -12.26
CA LYS A 153 -6.49 -10.59 -12.49
C LYS A 153 -5.28 -9.85 -11.95
N GLU A 154 -4.16 -10.53 -11.84
CA GLU A 154 -2.88 -9.94 -11.42
C GLU A 154 -2.64 -8.61 -12.15
N ALA A 155 -2.23 -7.60 -11.38
CA ALA A 155 -2.09 -6.27 -11.92
C ALA A 155 -0.86 -6.22 -12.84
N THR A 156 -1.09 -6.09 -14.15
CA THR A 156 -0.02 -5.96 -15.14
C THR A 156 0.37 -4.50 -15.39
N GLY A 157 1.59 -4.30 -15.89
CA GLY A 157 2.10 -2.98 -16.25
C GLY A 157 2.57 -2.13 -15.07
N CYS A 158 2.97 -2.76 -13.97
CA CYS A 158 3.70 -2.06 -12.91
C CYS A 158 5.20 -2.00 -13.21
N ASP A 159 5.84 -0.94 -12.72
CA ASP A 159 7.30 -0.79 -12.75
C ASP A 159 7.95 -1.70 -11.70
N ARG A 160 7.20 -2.06 -10.65
CA ARG A 160 7.60 -3.06 -9.65
C ARG A 160 6.38 -3.84 -9.16
N ALA A 161 6.51 -5.15 -9.00
CA ALA A 161 5.46 -6.01 -8.49
C ALA A 161 5.92 -6.76 -7.24
N PHE A 162 5.02 -6.90 -6.28
CA PHE A 162 5.21 -7.65 -5.04
C PHE A 162 4.04 -8.63 -4.90
N ASN A 163 4.30 -9.89 -5.21
CA ASN A 163 3.32 -10.95 -5.02
C ASN A 163 3.40 -11.49 -3.59
N TYR A 164 2.25 -11.87 -3.06
CA TYR A 164 2.10 -12.51 -1.77
C TYR A 164 1.32 -13.81 -1.98
N GLY A 165 1.56 -14.82 -1.16
CA GLY A 165 1.04 -16.16 -1.43
C GLY A 165 1.92 -17.24 -0.85
N TRP A 166 1.51 -18.48 -1.06
CA TRP A 166 2.27 -19.66 -0.65
C TRP A 166 3.64 -19.73 -1.32
N ASP A 167 3.74 -19.26 -2.56
CA ASP A 167 4.98 -19.30 -3.36
C ASP A 167 6.10 -18.43 -2.76
N MET A 168 5.73 -17.41 -1.97
CA MET A 168 6.69 -16.58 -1.23
C MET A 168 7.36 -17.32 -0.07
N LEU A 169 6.75 -18.39 0.48
CA LEU A 169 7.36 -19.22 1.52
C LEU A 169 8.33 -20.25 0.95
N PHE A 170 8.12 -20.68 -0.28
CA PHE A 170 8.94 -21.71 -0.93
C PHE A 170 10.04 -21.12 -1.83
N GLY A 171 10.03 -19.80 -2.06
CA GLY A 171 11.09 -19.09 -2.77
C GLY A 171 11.09 -19.33 -4.28
N GLU A 172 10.00 -19.85 -4.84
CA GLU A 172 9.90 -20.22 -6.27
C GLU A 172 9.54 -19.02 -7.16
N GLU A 173 8.90 -17.98 -6.63
CA GLU A 173 8.64 -16.70 -7.32
C GLU A 173 9.26 -15.53 -6.54
N SER A 174 10.58 -15.44 -6.55
CA SER A 174 11.29 -14.35 -5.89
C SER A 174 11.16 -13.05 -6.68
N ILE A 175 10.36 -12.10 -6.17
CA ILE A 175 10.40 -10.65 -6.40
C ILE A 175 11.18 -10.27 -7.68
N GLU A 176 10.50 -10.15 -8.82
CA GLU A 176 11.13 -9.70 -10.05
C GLU A 176 11.76 -8.31 -9.79
N LYS A 177 13.08 -8.23 -10.01
CA LYS A 177 13.88 -7.02 -9.74
C LYS A 177 13.77 -6.00 -10.86
#